data_AF-A0A914JVH3-F1
#
_entry.id   AF-A0A914JVH3-F1
#
_cell.length_a   1.000
_cell.length_b   1.000
_cell.length_c   1.000
_cell.angle_alpha   90.00
_cell.angle_beta   90.00
_cell.angle_gamma   90.00
#
_symmetry.space_group_name_H-M   'P 1'
#
loop_
_entity.id
_entity.type
_entity.pdbx_description
1 polymer ?
#
loop_
_entity_poly.entity_id
_entity_poly.type
_entity_poly.pdbx_seq_one_letter_code
_entity_poly.pdbx_strand_id
1 'polypeptide(L)'
;MIVSGIHRWSPALGRRLINIKVEEQLAQEMSLKILEEAYAEAMSTLRAVSYYRFYHVFRKGEFQQLFAAIPEMTILETAFESGNWYLTAEKKDPKPKSSHNISI
;
A
#
# COMPACT_ATOMS: atom_id res chain seq x y z
N MET A 1 37.43 -42.40 3.31
CA MET A 1 37.39 -43.02 1.97
C MET A 1 36.69 -42.02 1.05
N ILE A 2 37.48 -41.34 0.20
CA ILE A 2 37.01 -40.26 -0.68
C ILE A 2 36.27 -40.91 -1.85
N VAL A 3 34.97 -40.65 -1.99
CA VAL A 3 34.20 -41.13 -3.15
C VAL A 3 34.53 -40.22 -4.33
N SER A 4 35.60 -40.54 -5.05
CA SER A 4 35.89 -39.96 -6.36
C SER A 4 35.08 -40.72 -7.42
N GLY A 5 34.19 -40.04 -8.15
CA GLY A 5 33.48 -40.72 -9.22
C GLY A 5 32.34 -39.97 -9.88
N ILE A 6 32.50 -38.68 -10.21
CA ILE A 6 31.66 -38.08 -11.25
C ILE A 6 32.45 -38.13 -12.56
N HIS A 7 32.44 -39.30 -13.18
CA HIS A 7 32.98 -39.48 -14.52
C HIS A 7 31.94 -39.06 -15.56
N ARG A 8 32.39 -38.22 -16.50
CA ARG A 8 31.86 -38.04 -17.85
C ARG A 8 30.47 -37.41 -17.97
N TRP A 9 30.45 -36.09 -18.14
CA TRP A 9 29.42 -35.46 -18.97
C TRP A 9 29.48 -36.05 -20.38
N SER A 10 28.40 -36.71 -20.81
CA SER A 10 28.33 -37.22 -22.18
C SER A 10 28.06 -36.06 -23.15
N PRO A 11 28.79 -35.93 -24.27
CA PRO A 11 28.50 -34.93 -25.30
C PRO A 11 27.09 -35.06 -25.90
N ALA A 12 26.42 -36.21 -25.69
CA ALA A 12 25.05 -36.46 -26.08
C ALA A 12 24.03 -35.74 -25.18
N LEU A 13 24.34 -35.53 -23.90
CA LEU A 13 23.51 -34.70 -23.00
C LEU A 13 23.59 -33.22 -23.40
N GLY A 14 24.78 -32.75 -23.78
CA GLY A 14 24.99 -31.38 -24.29
C GLY A 14 24.22 -31.10 -25.57
N ARG A 15 24.13 -32.07 -26.49
CA ARG A 15 23.35 -31.94 -27.73
C ARG A 15 21.83 -31.95 -27.54
N ARG A 16 21.33 -32.55 -26.45
CA ARG A 16 19.89 -32.54 -26.11
C ARG A 16 19.42 -31.22 -25.50
N LEU A 17 20.33 -30.44 -24.93
CA LEU A 17 20.03 -29.12 -24.37
C LEU A 17 19.95 -28.01 -25.44
N ILE A 18 20.44 -28.25 -26.66
CA ILE A 18 20.49 -27.24 -27.74
C ILE A 18 19.15 -27.06 -28.46
N ASN A 19 18.20 -27.99 -28.30
CA ASN A 19 16.97 -28.02 -29.11
C ASN A 19 15.68 -27.64 -28.38
N ILE A 20 15.75 -27.17 -27.13
CA ILE A 20 14.57 -26.51 -26.58
C ILE A 20 14.53 -25.10 -27.16
N LYS A 21 13.63 -24.89 -28.13
CA LYS A 21 13.47 -23.57 -28.75
C LYS A 21 13.03 -22.61 -27.65
N VAL A 22 13.81 -21.55 -27.44
CA VAL A 22 13.56 -20.52 -26.42
C VAL A 22 12.11 -20.00 -26.49
N GLU A 23 11.55 -19.94 -27.70
CA GLU A 23 10.16 -19.57 -27.96
C GLU A 23 9.14 -20.51 -27.30
N GLU A 24 9.42 -21.81 -27.28
CA GLU A 24 8.54 -22.82 -26.70
C GLU A 24 8.57 -22.77 -25.17
N GLN A 25 9.75 -22.55 -24.58
CA GLN A 25 9.89 -22.29 -23.14
C GLN A 25 9.17 -21.01 -22.74
N LEU A 26 9.37 -19.93 -23.48
CA LEU A 26 8.70 -18.66 -23.22
C LEU A 26 7.18 -18.78 -23.35
N ALA A 27 6.69 -19.46 -24.39
CA ALA A 27 5.27 -19.70 -24.57
C ALA A 27 4.68 -20.50 -23.40
N GLN A 28 5.41 -21.50 -22.89
CA GLN A 28 4.99 -22.29 -21.75
C GLN A 28 4.99 -21.47 -20.45
N GLU A 29 6.02 -20.68 -20.20
CA GLU A 29 6.09 -19.78 -19.04
C GLU A 29 4.98 -18.72 -19.07
N MET A 30 4.73 -18.11 -20.23
CA MET A 30 3.65 -17.15 -20.40
C MET A 30 2.29 -17.81 -20.18
N SER A 31 2.08 -19.01 -20.72
CA SER A 31 0.82 -19.75 -20.54
C SER A 31 0.58 -20.10 -19.07
N LEU A 32 1.62 -20.47 -18.33
CA LEU A 32 1.54 -20.73 -16.89
C LEU A 32 1.20 -19.46 -16.11
N LYS A 33 1.81 -18.32 -16.45
CA LYS A 33 1.49 -17.03 -15.81
C LYS A 33 0.05 -16.59 -16.09
N ILE A 34 -0.41 -16.69 -17.33
CA ILE A 34 -1.79 -16.36 -17.70
C ILE A 34 -2.77 -17.25 -16.92
N LEU A 35 -2.47 -18.55 -16.79
CA LEU A 35 -3.30 -19.46 -16.02
C LEU A 35 -3.30 -19.13 -14.52
N GLU A 36 -2.15 -18.76 -13.95
CA GLU A 36 -2.02 -18.35 -12.56
C GLU A 36 -2.81 -17.06 -12.28
N GLU A 37 -2.69 -16.06 -13.15
CA GLU A 37 -3.41 -14.79 -13.05
C GLU A 37 -4.92 -14.99 -13.20
N ALA A 38 -5.35 -15.76 -14.21
CA ALA A 38 -6.76 -16.09 -14.40
C ALA A 38 -7.32 -16.91 -13.23
N TYR A 39 -6.53 -17.80 -12.65
CA TYR A 39 -6.92 -18.55 -11.46
C TYR A 39 -7.01 -17.65 -10.23
N ALA A 40 -6.07 -16.73 -10.02
CA ALA A 40 -6.11 -15.77 -8.93
C ALA A 40 -7.33 -14.83 -9.05
N GLU A 41 -7.65 -14.36 -10.24
CA GLU A 41 -8.82 -13.53 -10.53
C GLU A 41 -10.12 -14.32 -10.34
N ALA A 42 -10.21 -15.53 -10.89
CA ALA A 42 -11.36 -16.41 -10.70
C ALA A 42 -11.55 -16.77 -9.23
N MET A 43 -10.47 -17.07 -8.50
CA MET A 43 -10.52 -17.33 -7.06
C MET A 43 -10.82 -16.07 -6.24
N SER A 44 -10.42 -14.88 -6.67
CA SER A 44 -10.83 -13.62 -6.06
C SER A 44 -12.30 -13.30 -6.30
N THR A 45 -12.85 -13.78 -7.42
CA THR A 45 -14.27 -13.59 -7.77
C THR A 45 -15.15 -14.66 -7.10
N LEU A 46 -14.65 -15.90 -6.98
CA LEU A 46 -15.33 -17.05 -6.39
C LEU A 46 -15.20 -17.10 -4.86
N ARG A 47 -14.07 -16.66 -4.30
CA ARG A 47 -13.98 -16.39 -2.87
C ARG A 47 -14.72 -15.09 -2.65
N ALA A 48 -15.68 -15.10 -1.73
CA ALA A 48 -16.26 -13.89 -1.17
C ALA A 48 -15.15 -13.10 -0.45
N VAL A 49 -14.32 -12.38 -1.21
CA VAL A 49 -13.28 -11.51 -0.66
C VAL A 49 -14.01 -10.41 0.10
N SER A 50 -14.01 -10.53 1.42
CA SER A 50 -14.63 -9.57 2.31
C SER A 50 -13.68 -8.39 2.47
N TYR A 51 -14.01 -7.28 1.82
CA TYR A 51 -13.29 -6.03 2.00
C TYR A 51 -13.66 -5.43 3.36
N TYR A 52 -12.70 -5.40 4.28
CA TYR A 52 -12.87 -4.70 5.56
C TYR A 52 -12.43 -3.24 5.42
N ARG A 53 -13.24 -2.34 5.96
CA ARG A 53 -12.88 -0.92 6.09
C ARG A 53 -12.29 -0.69 7.47
N PHE A 54 -11.15 -0.02 7.52
CA PHE A 54 -10.56 0.43 8.78
C PHE A 54 -11.25 1.72 9.24
N TYR A 55 -11.74 1.72 10.48
CA TYR A 55 -12.32 2.90 11.13
C TYR A 55 -11.55 3.18 12.43
N HIS A 56 -11.16 4.44 12.62
CA HIS A 56 -10.66 4.91 13.90
C HIS A 56 -11.82 5.45 14.72
N VAL A 57 -12.03 4.90 15.91
CA VAL A 57 -13.08 5.36 16.83
C VAL A 57 -12.46 6.32 17.83
N PHE A 58 -12.83 7.59 17.73
CA PHE A 58 -12.32 8.62 18.63
C PHE A 58 -12.89 8.48 20.04
N ARG A 59 -12.01 8.54 21.05
CA ARG A 59 -12.44 8.73 22.45
C ARG A 59 -12.70 10.21 22.75
N LYS A 60 -13.45 10.47 23.83
CA LYS A 60 -13.71 11.83 24.32
C LYS A 60 -12.39 12.59 24.49
N GLY A 61 -12.29 13.78 23.88
CA GLY A 61 -11.10 14.64 23.98
C GLY A 61 -10.01 14.38 22.93
N GLU A 62 -9.99 13.19 22.31
CA GLU A 62 -8.97 12.86 21.31
C GLU A 62 -9.11 13.70 20.04
N PHE A 63 -10.35 13.94 19.62
CA PHE A 63 -10.64 14.73 18.43
C PHE A 63 -10.19 16.20 18.61
N GLN A 64 -10.37 16.76 19.81
CA GLN A 64 -9.88 18.09 20.17
C GLN A 64 -8.35 18.16 20.20
N GLN A 65 -7.69 17.14 20.75
CA GLN A 65 -6.22 17.08 20.81
C GLN A 65 -5.60 17.05 19.41
N LEU A 66 -6.21 16.29 18.50
CA LEU A 66 -5.77 16.24 17.10
C LEU A 66 -5.85 17.61 16.44
N PHE A 67 -6.96 18.33 16.62
CA PHE A 67 -7.13 19.67 16.06
C PHE A 67 -6.28 20.74 16.74
N ALA A 68 -6.01 20.61 18.04
CA ALA A 68 -5.13 21.52 18.77
C ALA A 68 -3.67 21.49 18.26
N ALA A 69 -3.27 20.40 17.58
CA ALA A 69 -1.97 20.29 16.94
C ALA A 69 -1.86 21.14 15.65
N ILE A 70 -2.96 21.71 15.14
CA ILE A 70 -2.99 22.53 13.92
C ILE A 70 -2.91 24.02 14.32
N PRO A 71 -1.76 24.70 14.11
CA PRO A 71 -1.55 26.06 14.60
C PRO A 71 -2.53 27.08 14.02
N GLU A 72 -2.95 26.88 12.77
CA GLU A 72 -3.81 27.79 12.00
C GLU A 72 -5.30 27.57 12.26
N MET A 73 -5.69 26.69 13.19
CA MET A 73 -7.10 26.45 13.51
C MET A 73 -7.44 26.89 14.93
N THR A 74 -8.69 27.33 15.09
CA THR A 74 -9.33 27.58 16.39
C THR A 74 -10.59 26.73 16.46
N ILE A 75 -10.73 25.95 17.52
CA ILE A 75 -11.93 25.15 17.78
C ILE A 75 -13.03 26.08 18.31
N LEU A 76 -14.19 26.06 17.67
CA LEU A 76 -15.37 26.84 18.07
C LEU A 76 -16.28 26.04 19.00
N GLU A 77 -16.58 24.81 18.63
CA GLU A 77 -17.48 23.93 19.40
C GLU A 77 -17.07 22.48 19.20
N THR A 78 -17.30 21.67 20.24
CA THR A 78 -17.24 20.21 20.16
C THR A 78 -18.42 19.59 20.86
N ALA A 79 -19.03 18.57 20.26
CA ALA A 79 -20.13 17.85 20.87
C ALA A 79 -20.19 16.39 20.42
N PHE A 80 -21.10 15.66 21.04
CA PHE A 80 -21.37 14.25 20.77
C PHE A 80 -22.84 14.09 20.44
N GLU A 81 -23.12 13.65 19.22
CA GLU A 81 -24.49 13.47 18.74
C GLU A 81 -24.60 12.15 17.99
N SER A 82 -25.64 11.38 18.30
CA SER A 82 -25.97 10.12 17.61
C SER A 82 -24.78 9.15 17.48
N GLY A 83 -23.95 9.05 18.53
CA GLY A 83 -22.81 8.12 18.54
C GLY A 83 -21.53 8.67 17.92
N ASN A 84 -21.52 9.92 17.44
CA ASN A 84 -20.38 10.51 16.74
C ASN A 84 -19.88 11.77 17.47
N TRP A 85 -18.56 11.92 17.52
CA TRP A 85 -17.94 13.19 17.89
C TRP A 85 -17.94 14.12 16.68
N TYR A 86 -18.34 15.37 16.89
CA TYR A 86 -18.17 16.42 15.90
C TYR A 86 -17.51 17.65 16.53
N LEU A 87 -16.90 18.45 15.66
CA LEU A 87 -16.23 19.68 16.00
C LEU A 87 -16.38 20.66 14.86
N THR A 88 -16.64 21.92 15.20
CA THR A 88 -16.55 23.06 14.28
C THR A 88 -15.31 23.87 14.63
N ALA A 89 -14.55 24.25 13.60
CA ALA A 89 -13.35 25.04 13.74
C ALA A 89 -13.27 26.08 12.62
N GLU A 90 -12.58 27.17 12.92
CA GLU A 90 -12.26 28.22 11.96
C GLU A 90 -10.76 28.31 11.73
N LYS A 91 -10.38 28.83 10.57
CA LYS A 91 -8.98 29.16 10.27
C LYS A 91 -8.65 30.50 10.91
N LYS A 92 -7.53 30.57 11.64
CA LYS A 92 -7.02 31.83 12.19
C LYS A 92 -6.67 32.80 11.07
N ASP A 93 -7.12 34.04 11.21
CA ASP A 93 -6.72 35.10 10.30
C ASP A 93 -5.19 35.28 10.31
N PRO A 94 -4.56 35.50 9.14
CA PRO A 94 -3.16 35.86 9.10
C PRO A 94 -2.97 37.16 9.87
N LYS A 95 -2.14 37.14 10.92
CA LYS A 95 -1.78 38.35 11.68
C LYS A 95 -1.38 39.46 10.70
N PRO A 96 -1.89 40.69 10.84
CA PRO A 96 -1.43 41.80 10.02
C PRO A 96 0.08 41.96 10.21
N LYS A 97 0.82 42.04 9.10
CA LYS A 97 2.26 42.35 9.12
C LYS A 97 2.44 43.65 9.89
N SER A 98 3.13 43.62 11.03
CA SER A 98 3.43 44.82 11.80
C SER A 98 4.18 45.79 10.88
N SER A 99 3.51 46.88 10.49
CA SER A 99 4.15 48.02 9.85
C SER A 99 5.23 48.52 10.80
N HIS A 100 6.49 48.27 10.43
CA HIS A 100 7.61 48.90 11.09
C HIS A 100 7.46 50.39 10.82
N ASN A 101 7.04 51.14 11.84
CA ASN A 101 7.08 52.59 11.79
C ASN A 101 8.55 52.98 11.74
N ILE A 102 9.03 53.35 10.55
CA ILE A 102 10.32 54.02 10.40
C ILE A 102 10.11 55.45 10.85
N SER A 103 10.56 55.76 12.07
CA SER A 103 10.72 57.13 12.53
C SER A 103 11.95 57.72 11.81
N ILE A 104 11.71 58.74 10.98
CA ILE A 104 12.75 59.67 10.49
C ILE A 104 12.85 60.80 11.50
#